data_AF-A0AA39ZYT0-F1
#
_entry.id   AF-A0AA39ZYT0-F1
#
_cell.length_a   1.000
_cell.length_b   1.000
_cell.length_c   1.000
_cell.angle_alpha   90.00
_cell.angle_beta   90.00
_cell.angle_gamma   90.00
#
_symmetry.space_group_name_H-M   'P 1'
#
loop_
_entity.id
_entity.type
_entity.pdbx_description
1 polymer ?
#
loop_
_entity_poly.entity_id
_entity_poly.type
_entity_poly.pdbx_seq_one_letter_code
_entity_poly.pdbx_strand_id
1 'polypeptide(L)'
;LDIHKEVVTRSSPPPKEDSEATLQHVADKAVAASVIETFQHIVEAGVDLGFITTGDGMLFLKIGWDRHPMTLLYHLAEPKSEAEVHPTSIPTVQL
;
A
#
# COMPACT_ATOMS: atom_id res chain seq x y z
N LEU A 1 -2.05 -6.65 -8.47
CA LEU A 1 -1.43 -5.33 -8.68
C LEU A 1 0.00 -5.55 -9.15
N ASP A 2 0.19 -5.63 -10.47
CA ASP A 2 1.51 -5.48 -11.09
C ASP A 2 1.74 -3.98 -11.35
N ILE A 3 2.45 -3.29 -10.44
CA ILE A 3 2.65 -1.84 -10.51
C ILE A 3 3.31 -1.42 -11.84
N HIS A 4 4.26 -2.22 -12.34
CA HIS A 4 4.96 -1.91 -13.58
C HIS A 4 3.99 -1.94 -14.77
N LYS A 5 3.15 -2.98 -14.87
CA LYS A 5 2.21 -3.15 -15.99
C LYS A 5 0.94 -2.32 -15.86
N GLU A 6 0.43 -2.16 -14.64
CA GLU A 6 -0.90 -1.58 -14.40
C GLU A 6 -0.82 -0.06 -14.17
N VAL A 7 0.30 0.45 -13.66
CA VAL A 7 0.47 1.88 -13.31
C VAL A 7 1.53 2.56 -14.16
N VAL A 8 2.75 1.99 -14.25
CA VAL A 8 3.89 2.64 -14.93
C VAL A 8 3.70 2.67 -16.45
N THR A 9 3.26 1.57 -17.07
CA THR A 9 3.08 1.52 -18.53
C THR A 9 1.80 2.19 -19.06
N ARG A 10 0.99 2.79 -18.19
CA ARG A 10 -0.26 3.44 -18.61
C ARG A 10 0.05 4.79 -19.27
N SER A 11 0.04 4.79 -20.60
CA SER A 11 0.59 5.87 -21.45
C SER A 11 -0.15 7.22 -21.38
N SER A 12 -1.45 7.24 -21.06
CA SER A 12 -2.23 8.49 -21.01
C SER A 12 -3.15 8.53 -19.79
N PRO A 13 -3.25 9.69 -19.09
CA PRO A 13 -4.31 9.91 -18.12
C PRO A 13 -5.68 9.78 -18.81
N PRO A 14 -6.73 9.37 -18.06
CA PRO A 14 -8.09 9.33 -18.58
C PRO A 14 -8.60 10.73 -18.96
N PRO A 15 -9.64 10.83 -19.82
CA PRO A 15 -10.25 12.10 -20.16
C PRO A 15 -10.71 12.86 -18.90
N LYS A 16 -10.46 14.16 -18.82
CA LYS A 16 -10.78 15.00 -17.64
C LYS A 16 -12.27 15.03 -17.28
N GLU A 17 -13.13 14.70 -18.24
CA GLU A 17 -14.58 14.65 -18.06
C GLU A 17 -14.99 13.44 -17.21
N ASP A 18 -14.15 12.39 -17.15
CA ASP A 18 -14.33 11.24 -16.29
C ASP A 18 -13.60 11.48 -14.96
N SER A 19 -14.32 12.09 -14.02
CA SER A 19 -13.79 12.46 -12.71
C SER A 19 -13.40 11.24 -11.88
N GLU A 20 -14.14 10.14 -11.98
CA GLU A 20 -13.87 8.90 -11.23
C GLU A 20 -12.61 8.22 -11.75
N ALA A 21 -12.48 8.05 -13.07
CA ALA A 21 -11.26 7.50 -13.66
C ALA A 21 -10.04 8.37 -13.36
N THR A 22 -10.20 9.70 -13.35
CA THR A 22 -9.11 10.63 -13.01
C THR A 22 -8.66 10.47 -11.56
N LEU A 23 -9.61 10.37 -10.62
CA LEU A 23 -9.30 10.13 -9.21
C LEU A 23 -8.59 8.79 -9.01
N GLN A 24 -9.09 7.72 -9.63
CA GLN A 24 -8.46 6.40 -9.58
C GLN A 24 -7.03 6.44 -10.15
N HIS A 25 -6.82 7.13 -11.27
CA HIS A 25 -5.49 7.26 -11.88
C HIS A 25 -4.49 7.95 -10.93
N VAL A 26 -4.92 9.00 -10.22
CA VAL A 26 -4.07 9.68 -9.23
C VAL A 26 -3.81 8.78 -8.03
N ALA A 27 -4.83 8.09 -7.53
CA ALA A 27 -4.70 7.15 -6.41
C ALA A 27 -3.73 6.01 -6.74
N ASP A 28 -3.86 5.38 -7.92
CA ASP A 28 -2.97 4.32 -8.39
C ASP A 28 -1.51 4.78 -8.41
N LYS A 29 -1.25 5.98 -8.93
CA LYS A 29 0.10 6.56 -8.97
C LYS A 29 0.64 6.88 -7.58
N ALA A 30 -0.18 7.41 -6.70
CA ALA A 30 0.22 7.70 -5.32
C ALA A 30 0.59 6.41 -4.57
N VAL A 31 -0.26 5.37 -4.65
CA VAL A 31 0.02 4.06 -4.06
C VAL A 31 1.29 3.45 -4.63
N ALA A 32 1.45 3.47 -5.97
CA ALA A 32 2.65 2.96 -6.62
C ALA A 32 3.92 3.68 -6.15
N ALA A 33 3.90 5.02 -6.06
CA ALA A 33 5.03 5.80 -5.58
C ALA A 33 5.39 5.45 -4.13
N SER A 34 4.40 5.38 -3.24
CA SER A 34 4.62 5.02 -1.83
C SER A 34 5.15 3.59 -1.68
N VAL A 35 4.70 2.63 -2.48
CA VAL A 35 5.23 1.25 -2.47
C VAL A 35 6.69 1.23 -2.91
N ILE A 36 7.05 1.94 -3.98
CA ILE A 36 8.43 2.02 -4.46
C ILE A 36 9.34 2.66 -3.41
N GLU A 37 8.93 3.79 -2.84
CA GLU A 37 9.67 4.50 -1.80
C GLU A 37 9.86 3.63 -0.54
N THR A 38 8.80 2.94 -0.11
CA THR A 38 8.87 2.06 1.07
C THR A 38 9.76 0.86 0.79
N PHE A 39 9.67 0.26 -0.41
CA PHE A 39 10.56 -0.83 -0.80
C PHE A 39 12.03 -0.40 -0.81
N GLN A 40 12.34 0.79 -1.36
CA GLN A 40 13.69 1.34 -1.33
C GLN A 40 14.19 1.51 0.11
N HIS A 41 13.37 2.08 1.00
CA HIS A 41 13.74 2.21 2.41
C HIS A 41 13.96 0.86 3.12
N ILE A 42 13.12 -0.15 2.84
CA ILE A 42 13.29 -1.51 3.39
C ILE A 42 14.66 -2.06 3.02
N VAL A 43 15.05 -1.93 1.73
CA VAL A 43 16.33 -2.41 1.22
C VAL A 43 17.50 -1.62 1.80
N GLU A 44 17.44 -0.29 1.79
CA GLU A 44 18.52 0.58 2.27
C GLU A 44 18.78 0.44 3.78
N ALA A 45 17.71 0.29 4.57
CA ALA A 45 17.81 0.08 6.01
C ALA A 45 18.15 -1.37 6.38
N GLY A 46 18.09 -2.32 5.43
CA GLY A 46 18.33 -3.74 5.69
C GLY A 46 17.30 -4.36 6.64
N VAL A 47 16.05 -3.87 6.60
CA VAL A 47 14.95 -4.38 7.43
C VAL A 47 14.07 -5.33 6.61
N ASP A 48 13.24 -6.11 7.31
CA ASP A 48 12.37 -7.09 6.65
C ASP A 48 10.99 -6.52 6.29
N LEU A 49 10.58 -5.46 6.98
CA LEU A 49 9.21 -4.97 7.03
C LEU A 49 9.13 -3.46 6.82
N GLY A 50 8.09 -3.02 6.14
CA GLY A 50 7.64 -1.64 6.09
C GLY A 50 6.12 -1.60 6.02
N PHE A 51 5.53 -0.41 6.16
CA PHE A 51 4.09 -0.25 5.99
C PHE A 51 3.75 1.15 5.46
N ILE A 52 2.61 1.24 4.79
CA ILE A 52 2.02 2.48 4.28
C ILE A 52 0.61 2.59 4.84
N THR A 53 0.17 3.79 5.18
CA THR A 53 -1.20 3.99 5.67
C THR A 53 -1.80 5.30 5.19
N THR A 54 -3.12 5.28 4.99
CA THR A 54 -3.95 6.46 4.73
C THR A 54 -4.79 6.85 5.94
N GLY A 55 -4.66 6.13 7.06
CA GLY A 55 -5.56 6.21 8.22
C GLY A 55 -6.77 5.28 8.12
N ASP A 56 -7.32 5.08 6.93
CA ASP A 56 -8.44 4.15 6.71
C ASP A 56 -7.97 2.70 6.51
N GLY A 57 -6.84 2.53 5.83
CA GLY A 57 -6.22 1.23 5.59
C GLY A 57 -4.72 1.24 5.90
N MET A 58 -4.18 0.05 6.14
CA MET A 58 -2.76 -0.18 6.39
C MET A 58 -2.23 -1.27 5.45
N LEU A 59 -1.26 -0.93 4.61
CA LEU A 59 -0.58 -1.87 3.73
C LEU A 59 0.75 -2.25 4.34
N PHE A 60 0.85 -3.47 4.85
CA PHE A 60 2.09 -4.06 5.32
C PHE A 60 2.86 -4.64 4.15
N LEU A 61 4.16 -4.41 4.12
CA LEU A 61 5.09 -4.86 3.08
C LEU A 61 6.22 -5.67 3.72
N LYS A 62 6.53 -6.82 3.14
CA LYS A 62 7.61 -7.70 3.57
C LYS A 62 8.48 -8.11 2.40
N ILE A 63 9.78 -7.87 2.50
CA ILE A 63 10.73 -8.33 1.48
C ILE A 63 11.05 -9.83 1.68
N GLY A 64 11.04 -10.59 0.58
CA GLY A 64 11.32 -12.03 0.58
C GLY A 64 12.81 -12.35 0.51
N TRP A 65 13.60 -11.96 1.51
CA TRP A 65 15.05 -12.17 1.54
C TRP A 65 15.47 -13.64 1.32
N ASP A 66 14.64 -14.58 1.78
CA ASP A 66 14.88 -16.03 1.76
C ASP A 66 14.77 -16.66 0.38
N ARG A 67 13.96 -16.09 -0.52
CA ARG A 67 13.73 -16.64 -1.86
C ARG A 67 14.25 -15.73 -2.95
N HIS A 68 13.76 -14.50 -3.03
CA HIS A 68 14.11 -13.53 -4.08
C HIS A 68 14.00 -12.12 -3.48
N PRO A 69 15.13 -11.39 -3.32
CA PRO A 69 15.12 -10.05 -2.73
C PRO A 69 14.37 -8.99 -3.57
N MET A 70 13.87 -9.35 -4.76
CA MET A 70 13.00 -8.51 -5.57
C MET A 70 11.51 -8.84 -5.43
N THR A 71 11.13 -9.76 -4.53
CA THR A 71 9.72 -10.08 -4.26
C THR A 71 9.25 -9.35 -3.02
N LEU A 72 8.21 -8.53 -3.18
CA LEU A 72 7.55 -7.81 -2.09
C LEU A 72 6.20 -8.47 -1.79
N LEU A 73 6.10 -9.09 -0.62
CA LEU A 73 4.85 -9.62 -0.09
C LEU A 73 4.07 -8.48 0.54
N TYR A 74 2.74 -8.51 0.44
CA TYR A 74 1.90 -7.49 1.04
C TYR A 74 0.68 -8.06 1.78
N HIS A 75 0.20 -7.32 2.77
CA HIS A 75 -1.07 -7.56 3.44
C HIS A 75 -1.77 -6.22 3.68
N LEU A 76 -3.03 -6.12 3.27
CA LEU A 76 -3.88 -4.96 3.53
C LEU A 76 -4.75 -5.26 4.76
N ALA A 77 -4.68 -4.39 5.76
CA ALA A 77 -5.58 -4.37 6.90
C ALA A 77 -6.49 -3.14 6.82
N GLU A 78 -7.72 -3.29 7.29
CA GLU A 78 -8.73 -2.21 7.32
C GLU A 78 -9.24 -2.06 8.76
N PRO A 79 -8.47 -1.38 9.64
CA PRO A 79 -8.68 -1.44 11.08
C PRO A 79 -10.07 -0.98 11.52
N LYS A 80 -10.64 0.00 10.80
CA LYS A 80 -11.97 0.52 11.11
C LYS A 80 -13.07 -0.53 10.89
N SER A 81 -13.02 -1.22 9.74
CA SER A 81 -13.95 -2.30 9.41
C SER A 81 -13.80 -3.45 10.42
N GLU A 82 -12.57 -3.82 10.74
CA GLU A 82 -12.27 -4.87 11.72
C GLU A 82 -12.78 -4.51 13.13
N ALA A 83 -12.60 -3.25 13.56
CA ALA A 83 -13.07 -2.75 14.85
C ALA A 83 -14.60 -2.73 14.94
N GLU A 84 -15.30 -2.37 13.86
CA GLU A 84 -16.77 -2.38 13.79
C GLU A 84 -17.33 -3.82 13.91
N VAL A 85 -16.63 -4.81 13.35
CA VAL A 85 -17.01 -6.23 13.42
C VAL A 85 -16.64 -6.86 14.78
N HIS A 86 -15.62 -6.34 15.46
CA HIS A 86 -15.10 -6.87 16.73
C HIS A 86 -15.00 -5.81 17.85
N PRO A 87 -16.12 -5.21 18.28
CA PRO A 87 -16.13 -4.06 19.19
C PRO A 87 -15.59 -4.36 20.60
N THR A 88 -15.57 -5.62 21.03
CA THR A 88 -15.03 -6.04 22.33
C THR A 88 -13.52 -6.30 22.33
N SER A 89 -12.88 -6.25 21.16
CA SER A 89 -11.47 -6.57 20.98
C SER A 89 -10.56 -5.34 20.91
N ILE A 90 -11.07 -4.15 21.28
CA ILE A 90 -10.32 -2.90 21.28
C ILE A 90 -9.80 -2.62 22.71
N PRO A 91 -8.57 -3.05 23.07
CA PRO A 91 -8.00 -2.73 24.37
C PRO A 91 -7.72 -1.24 24.47
N THR A 92 -8.06 -0.64 25.62
CA THR A 92 -7.70 0.74 25.92
C THR A 92 -6.26 0.78 26.45
N VAL A 93 -5.39 1.55 25.80
CA VAL A 93 -4.03 1.85 26.31
C VAL A 93 -4.08 3.18 27.05
N GLN A 94 -3.73 3.19 28.33
CA GLN A 94 -3.48 4.42 29.09
C GLN A 94 -2.00 4.78 28.94
N LEU A 95 -1.71 6.03 28.54
CA LEU A 95 -0.37 6.60 28.45
C LEU A 95 -0.04 7.40 29.71
#